data_AF-A0A832VTJ5-F1
#
_entry.id   AF-A0A832VTJ5-F1
#
_cell.length_a   1.000
_cell.length_b   1.000
_cell.length_c   1.000
_cell.angle_alpha   90.00
_cell.angle_beta   90.00
_cell.angle_gamma   90.00
#
_symmetry.space_group_name_H-M   'P 1'
#
loop_
_entity.id
_entity.type
_entity.pdbx_description
1 polymer ?
#
loop_
_entity_poly.entity_id
_entity_poly.type
_entity_poly.pdbx_seq_one_letter_code
_entity_poly.pdbx_strand_id
1 'polypeptide(L)'
;MERQIRLALALLLIVILSIVIIYAVLPYIDYLFGGFILFVIFKPLYHFFKGKLRFSRRVSAILVIIVSIFVVLIPLYFLLTMVLSEIQQIILDQEAIMESIHTGSELLSSFLSRLDINDSFQTGLEDRLMDLA
;
A
#
# COMPACT_ATOMS: atom_id res chain seq x y z
N MET A 1 13.99 8.08 -48.32
CA MET A 1 13.44 8.91 -47.22
C MET A 1 12.52 8.11 -46.29
N GLU A 2 11.63 7.25 -46.81
CA GLU A 2 10.71 6.43 -45.98
C GLU A 2 11.36 5.56 -44.90
N ARG A 3 12.51 4.94 -45.19
CA ARG A 3 13.23 4.11 -44.20
C ARG A 3 13.70 4.91 -42.98
N GLN A 4 14.16 6.14 -43.20
CA GLN A 4 14.60 7.01 -42.10
C GLN A 4 13.42 7.48 -41.25
N ILE A 5 12.26 7.74 -41.87
CA ILE A 5 11.02 8.11 -41.18
C ILE A 5 10.52 6.95 -40.30
N ARG A 6 10.51 5.71 -40.83
CA ARG A 6 10.12 4.52 -40.05
C ARG A 6 11.04 4.30 -38.84
N LEU A 7 12.35 4.49 -39.02
CA LEU A 7 13.32 4.38 -37.92
C LEU A 7 13.13 5.51 -36.88
N ALA A 8 12.86 6.73 -37.32
CA ALA A 8 12.59 7.85 -36.42
C ALA A 8 11.31 7.63 -35.60
N LEU A 9 10.23 7.13 -36.23
CA LEU A 9 8.98 6.78 -35.54
C LEU A 9 9.17 5.61 -34.55
N ALA A 10 9.91 4.58 -34.94
CA ALA A 10 10.24 3.47 -34.05
C ALA A 10 11.06 3.95 -32.84
N LEU A 11 12.03 4.83 -33.05
CA LEU A 11 12.85 5.40 -31.98
C LEU A 11 12.01 6.29 -31.05
N LEU A 12 11.13 7.13 -31.61
CA LEU A 12 10.19 7.93 -30.83
C LEU A 12 9.27 7.06 -29.97
N LEU A 13 8.77 5.96 -30.52
CA LEU A 13 7.95 5.00 -29.79
C LEU A 13 8.72 4.31 -28.66
N ILE A 14 9.97 3.89 -28.91
CA ILE A 14 10.84 3.29 -27.88
C ILE A 14 11.11 4.30 -26.75
N VAL A 15 11.37 5.57 -27.07
CA VAL A 15 11.62 6.62 -26.08
C VAL A 15 10.38 6.86 -25.23
N ILE A 16 9.21 7.02 -25.85
CA ILE A 16 7.94 7.19 -25.13
C ILE A 16 7.68 5.99 -24.24
N LEU A 17 7.84 4.76 -24.76
CA LEU A 17 7.64 3.54 -24.00
C LEU A 17 8.61 3.46 -22.82
N SER A 18 9.87 3.85 -23.03
CA SER A 18 10.89 3.88 -21.98
C SER A 18 10.53 4.87 -20.87
N ILE A 19 10.02 6.07 -21.21
CA ILE A 19 9.54 7.06 -20.23
C ILE A 19 8.36 6.49 -19.44
N VAL A 20 7.40 5.86 -20.12
CA VAL A 20 6.23 5.22 -19.48
C VAL A 20 6.68 4.11 -18.53
N ILE A 21 7.60 3.24 -18.94
CA ILE A 21 8.13 2.17 -18.11
C ILE A 21 8.86 2.74 -16.90
N ILE A 22 9.72 3.75 -17.08
CA ILE A 22 10.46 4.37 -15.97
C ILE A 22 9.49 5.01 -14.98
N TYR A 23 8.49 5.75 -15.46
CA TYR A 23 7.47 6.35 -14.62
C TYR A 23 6.67 5.29 -13.86
N ALA A 24 6.31 4.19 -14.54
CA ALA A 24 5.62 3.08 -13.93
C ALA A 24 6.49 2.36 -12.88
N VAL A 25 7.80 2.24 -13.09
CA VAL A 25 8.73 1.54 -12.19
C VAL A 25 9.19 2.39 -11.01
N LEU A 26 9.24 3.72 -11.17
CA LEU A 26 9.69 4.66 -10.13
C LEU A 26 9.05 4.43 -8.74
N PRO A 27 7.72 4.29 -8.61
CA PRO A 27 7.10 4.01 -7.31
C PRO A 27 7.45 2.62 -6.75
N TYR A 28 7.98 1.72 -7.58
CA TYR A 28 8.35 0.36 -7.17
C TYR A 28 9.84 0.18 -6.84
N ILE A 29 10.63 1.26 -6.85
CA ILE A 29 12.06 1.22 -6.52
C ILE A 29 12.29 0.60 -5.14
N ASP A 30 11.43 0.90 -4.17
CA ASP A 30 11.51 0.33 -2.81
C ASP A 30 11.37 -1.20 -2.80
N TYR A 31 10.52 -1.77 -3.67
CA TYR A 31 10.38 -3.22 -3.78
C TYR A 31 11.59 -3.87 -4.47
N LEU A 32 12.27 -3.16 -5.39
CA LEU A 32 13.54 -3.62 -5.95
C LEU A 32 14.62 -3.69 -4.87
N PHE A 33 14.68 -2.68 -3.98
CA PHE A 33 15.55 -2.73 -2.80
C PHE A 33 15.16 -3.89 -1.88
N GLY A 34 13.87 -4.16 -1.70
CA GLY A 34 13.38 -5.35 -0.98
C GLY A 34 13.98 -6.65 -1.51
N GLY A 35 13.97 -6.86 -2.82
CA GLY A 35 14.61 -8.02 -3.45
C GLY A 35 16.12 -8.09 -3.23
N PHE A 36 16.81 -6.94 -3.28
CA PHE A 36 18.25 -6.86 -3.01
C PHE A 36 18.59 -7.17 -1.55
N ILE A 37 17.82 -6.62 -0.61
CA ILE A 37 17.93 -6.90 0.82
C ILE A 37 17.74 -8.39 1.07
N LEU A 38 16.70 -8.99 0.45
CA LEU A 38 16.40 -10.40 0.56
C LEU A 38 17.57 -11.27 0.06
N PHE A 39 18.19 -10.89 -1.06
CA PHE A 39 19.39 -11.55 -1.56
C PHE A 39 20.55 -11.48 -0.55
N VAL A 40 20.80 -10.30 0.03
CA VAL A 40 21.87 -10.12 1.03
C VAL A 40 21.60 -10.98 2.28
N ILE A 41 20.36 -11.02 2.76
CA ILE A 41 19.94 -11.82 3.92
C ILE A 41 20.08 -13.33 3.65
N PHE A 42 19.75 -13.80 2.45
CA PHE A 42 19.82 -15.23 2.12
C PHE A 42 21.18 -15.71 1.63
N LYS A 43 22.11 -14.80 1.30
CA LYS A 43 23.50 -15.15 0.95
C LYS A 43 24.20 -16.03 2.00
N PRO A 44 24.18 -15.73 3.33
CA PRO A 44 24.76 -16.62 4.33
C PRO A 44 24.03 -17.97 4.40
N LEU A 45 22.70 -17.98 4.23
CA LEU A 45 21.91 -19.21 4.22
C LEU A 45 22.30 -20.14 3.06
N TYR A 46 22.53 -19.57 1.87
CA TYR A 46 23.04 -20.31 0.71
C TYR A 46 24.42 -20.94 0.99
N HIS A 47 25.33 -20.18 1.62
CA HIS A 47 26.65 -20.69 1.98
C HIS A 47 26.57 -21.78 3.06
N PHE A 48 25.64 -21.64 4.02
CA PHE A 48 25.38 -22.64 5.05
C PHE A 48 24.94 -23.98 4.45
N PHE A 49 24.00 -23.97 3.49
CA PHE A 49 23.58 -25.21 2.82
C PHE A 49 24.68 -25.85 1.98
N LYS A 50 25.54 -25.03 1.35
CA LYS A 50 26.67 -25.55 0.58
C LYS A 50 27.79 -26.11 1.48
N GLY A 51 28.08 -25.44 2.59
CA GLY A 51 29.17 -25.81 3.50
C GLY A 51 28.80 -26.95 4.44
N LYS A 52 27.77 -26.74 5.27
CA LYS A 52 27.42 -27.67 6.35
C LYS A 52 26.66 -28.91 5.85
N LEU A 53 25.79 -28.75 4.85
CA LEU A 53 24.99 -29.85 4.28
C LEU A 53 25.61 -30.44 2.99
N ARG A 54 26.72 -29.86 2.49
CA ARG A 54 27.43 -30.30 1.26
C ARG A 54 26.52 -30.50 0.04
N PHE A 55 25.44 -29.74 -0.05
CA PHE A 55 24.50 -29.85 -1.17
C PHE A 55 25.08 -29.32 -2.48
N SER A 56 24.60 -29.89 -3.59
CA SER A 56 25.00 -29.45 -4.92
C SER A 56 24.50 -28.02 -5.17
N ARG A 57 25.23 -27.27 -6.02
CA ARG A 57 24.95 -25.86 -6.32
C ARG A 57 23.48 -25.59 -6.67
N ARG A 58 22.84 -26.53 -7.40
CA ARG A 58 21.44 -26.45 -7.84
C ARG A 58 20.47 -26.68 -6.68
N VAL A 59 20.70 -27.72 -5.88
CA VAL A 59 19.86 -28.05 -4.73
C VAL A 59 19.89 -26.94 -3.69
N SER A 60 21.08 -26.41 -3.35
CA SER A 60 21.19 -25.28 -2.42
C SER A 60 20.43 -24.04 -2.91
N ALA A 61 20.43 -23.75 -4.21
CA ALA A 61 19.73 -22.60 -4.76
C ALA A 61 18.21 -22.76 -4.65
N ILE A 62 17.69 -23.93 -5.02
CA ILE A 62 16.25 -24.24 -4.93
C ILE A 62 15.80 -24.19 -3.47
N LEU A 63 16.58 -24.76 -2.55
CA LEU A 63 16.25 -24.77 -1.13
C LEU A 63 16.20 -23.35 -0.55
N VAL A 64 17.13 -22.47 -0.93
CA VAL A 64 17.11 -21.06 -0.54
C VAL A 64 15.88 -20.34 -1.09
N ILE A 65 15.50 -20.58 -2.35
CA ILE A 65 14.28 -20.00 -2.93
C ILE A 65 13.06 -20.45 -2.14
N ILE A 66 12.92 -21.74 -1.86
CA ILE A 66 11.79 -22.27 -1.09
C ILE A 66 11.74 -21.65 0.30
N VAL A 67 12.87 -21.64 1.02
CA VAL A 67 12.94 -21.04 2.37
C VAL A 67 12.65 -19.54 2.31
N SER A 68 13.10 -18.84 1.27
CA SER A 68 12.84 -17.40 1.11
C SER A 68 11.35 -17.08 0.99
N ILE A 69 10.60 -17.93 0.28
CA ILE A 69 9.16 -17.79 0.14
C ILE A 69 8.51 -17.90 1.53
N PHE A 70 8.84 -18.93 2.31
CA PHE A 70 8.26 -19.11 3.64
C PHE A 70 8.64 -17.99 4.61
N VAL A 71 9.89 -17.57 4.61
CA VAL A 71 10.37 -16.48 5.48
C VAL A 71 9.65 -15.16 5.19
N VAL A 72 9.23 -14.90 3.95
CA VAL A 72 8.44 -13.71 3.59
C VAL A 72 6.95 -13.93 3.84
N LEU A 73 6.40 -15.10 3.50
CA LEU A 73 4.96 -15.39 3.62
C LEU A 73 4.49 -15.50 5.06
N ILE A 74 5.28 -16.10 5.96
CA ILE A 74 4.88 -16.30 7.36
C ILE A 74 4.60 -14.96 8.08
N PRO A 75 5.51 -13.97 8.09
CA PRO A 75 5.23 -12.69 8.71
C PRO A 75 4.12 -11.93 7.98
N LEU A 76 4.04 -12.03 6.65
CA LEU A 76 2.95 -11.43 5.89
C LEU A 76 1.58 -12.00 6.28
N TYR A 77 1.50 -13.32 6.44
CA TYR A 77 0.29 -14.01 6.90
C TYR A 77 -0.11 -13.54 8.30
N PHE A 78 0.85 -13.45 9.22
CA PHE A 78 0.58 -12.96 10.57
C PHE A 78 0.04 -11.51 10.56
N LEU A 79 0.70 -10.63 9.80
CA LEU A 79 0.23 -9.25 9.61
C LEU A 79 -1.19 -9.22 9.04
N LEU A 80 -1.47 -10.05 8.03
CA LEU A 80 -2.80 -10.13 7.43
C LEU A 80 -3.84 -10.59 8.43
N THR A 81 -3.53 -11.62 9.24
CA THR A 81 -4.46 -12.08 10.28
C THR A 81 -4.71 -11.04 11.36
N MET A 82 -3.71 -10.24 11.72
CA MET A 82 -3.85 -9.15 12.69
C MET A 82 -4.73 -8.02 12.14
N VAL A 83 -4.54 -7.64 10.88
CA VAL A 83 -5.39 -6.65 10.23
C VAL A 83 -6.83 -7.16 10.11
N LEU A 84 -7.01 -8.43 9.71
CA LEU A 84 -8.32 -9.05 9.61
C LEU A 84 -9.03 -9.15 10.97
N SER A 85 -8.31 -9.45 12.05
CA SER A 85 -8.90 -9.48 13.39
C SER A 85 -9.35 -8.10 13.85
N GLU A 86 -8.55 -7.07 13.60
CA GLU A 86 -8.92 -5.69 13.93
C GLU A 86 -10.19 -5.25 13.18
N ILE A 87 -10.26 -5.56 11.88
CA ILE A 87 -11.44 -5.29 11.05
C ILE A 87 -12.68 -6.02 11.59
N GLN A 88 -12.55 -7.29 11.98
CA GLN A 88 -13.66 -8.06 12.53
C GLN A 88 -14.14 -7.52 13.88
N GLN A 89 -13.22 -7.12 14.76
CA GLN A 89 -13.56 -6.50 16.04
C GLN A 89 -14.34 -5.21 15.83
N ILE A 90 -13.88 -4.33 14.95
CA ILE A 90 -14.59 -3.08 14.62
C ILE A 90 -16.01 -3.38 14.10
N ILE A 91 -16.18 -4.37 13.22
CA ILE A 91 -17.49 -4.68 12.63
C ILE A 91 -18.46 -5.32 13.64
N LEU A 92 -17.96 -6.18 14.53
CA LEU A 92 -18.78 -6.90 15.51
C LEU A 92 -19.16 -6.04 16.71
N ASP A 93 -18.34 -5.04 17.04
CA ASP A 93 -18.56 -4.12 18.14
C ASP A 93 -19.31 -2.87 17.67
N GLN A 94 -20.53 -3.07 17.16
CA GLN A 94 -21.42 -1.97 16.73
C GLN A 94 -21.67 -0.96 17.85
N GLU A 95 -21.63 -1.39 19.10
CA GLU A 95 -21.73 -0.51 20.28
C GLU A 95 -20.51 0.40 20.42
N ALA A 96 -19.29 -0.09 20.22
CA ALA A 96 -18.07 0.73 20.24
C ALA A 96 -18.03 1.76 19.10
N ILE A 97 -18.56 1.40 17.91
CA ILE A 97 -18.76 2.35 16.81
C ILE A 97 -19.78 3.42 17.20
N MET A 98 -20.92 3.02 17.79
CA MET A 98 -21.98 3.95 18.18
C MET A 98 -21.53 4.90 19.31
N GLU A 99 -20.76 4.39 20.29
CA GLU A 99 -20.14 5.18 21.36
C GLU A 99 -19.12 6.19 20.80
N SER A 100 -18.28 5.76 19.85
CA SER A 100 -17.30 6.64 19.19
C SER A 100 -17.99 7.73 18.37
N ILE A 101 -19.11 7.41 17.71
CA ILE A 101 -19.95 8.38 16.98
C ILE A 101 -20.62 9.36 17.96
N HIS A 102 -21.18 8.88 19.06
CA HIS A 102 -21.81 9.73 20.07
C HIS A 102 -20.80 10.67 20.72
N THR A 103 -19.65 10.16 21.15
CA THR A 103 -18.57 10.98 21.71
C THR A 103 -18.05 12.01 20.71
N GLY A 104 -17.87 11.62 19.44
CA GLY A 104 -17.51 12.55 18.37
C GLY A 104 -18.56 13.64 18.15
N SER A 105 -19.85 13.28 18.19
CA SER A 105 -20.97 14.22 18.02
C SER A 105 -21.14 15.18 19.20
N GLU A 106 -20.89 14.73 20.42
CA GLU A 106 -20.95 15.55 21.63
C GLU A 106 -19.78 16.52 21.71
N LEU A 107 -18.57 16.07 21.35
CA LEU A 107 -17.42 16.96 21.27
C LEU A 107 -17.65 18.01 20.19
N LEU A 108 -18.08 17.60 18.99
CA LEU A 108 -18.33 18.50 17.88
C LEU A 108 -19.46 19.49 18.19
N SER A 109 -20.56 19.04 18.81
CA SER A 109 -21.63 19.94 19.25
C SER A 109 -21.14 20.91 20.31
N SER A 110 -20.33 20.48 21.29
CA SER A 110 -19.77 21.37 22.31
C SER A 110 -18.84 22.44 21.71
N PHE A 111 -18.08 22.12 20.66
CA PHE A 111 -17.26 23.09 19.93
C PHE A 111 -18.13 24.05 19.11
N LEU A 112 -19.17 23.56 18.43
CA LEU A 112 -20.09 24.40 17.67
C LEU A 112 -20.88 25.35 18.57
N SER A 113 -21.34 24.88 19.73
CA SER A 113 -22.03 25.71 20.74
C SER A 113 -21.10 26.76 21.33
N ARG A 114 -19.81 26.45 21.53
CA ARG A 114 -18.82 27.43 21.99
C ARG A 114 -18.48 28.48 20.95
N LEU A 115 -18.63 28.15 19.67
CA LEU A 115 -18.32 29.07 18.57
C LEU A 115 -19.53 29.89 18.10
N ASP A 116 -20.72 29.72 18.70
CA ASP A 116 -21.98 30.40 18.31
C ASP A 116 -22.37 30.17 16.82
N ILE A 117 -21.77 29.15 16.20
CA ILE A 117 -21.89 28.85 14.76
C ILE A 117 -23.23 28.18 14.43
N ASN A 118 -23.89 27.58 15.43
CA ASN A 118 -25.14 26.83 15.24
C ASN A 118 -26.25 27.70 14.64
N ASP A 119 -26.42 28.93 15.13
CA ASP A 119 -27.49 29.82 14.70
C ASP A 119 -27.20 30.44 13.32
N SER A 120 -25.92 30.67 12.99
CA SER A 120 -25.48 31.20 11.69
C SER A 120 -25.62 30.20 10.54
N PHE A 121 -25.44 28.91 10.79
CA PHE A 121 -25.60 27.88 9.75
C PHE A 121 -27.07 27.61 9.43
N GLN A 122 -27.95 27.65 10.43
CA GLN A 122 -29.39 27.47 10.23
C GLN A 122 -30.00 28.64 9.46
N THR A 123 -29.71 29.88 9.86
CA THR A 123 -30.16 31.08 9.14
C THR A 123 -29.61 31.16 7.71
N GLY A 124 -28.34 30.78 7.50
CA GLY A 124 -27.74 30.77 6.16
C GLY A 124 -28.32 29.72 5.21
N LEU A 125 -28.89 28.62 5.72
CA LEU A 125 -29.58 27.62 4.92
C LEU A 125 -31.03 28.02 4.64
N GLU A 126 -31.75 28.60 5.61
CA GLU A 126 -33.11 29.10 5.40
C GLU A 126 -33.17 30.25 4.39
N ASP A 127 -32.24 31.21 4.46
CA ASP A 127 -32.18 32.32 3.49
C ASP A 127 -31.90 31.83 2.06
N ARG A 128 -31.04 30.81 1.90
CA ARG A 128 -30.73 30.20 0.59
C ARG A 128 -31.89 29.37 0.05
N LEU A 129 -32.72 28.79 0.92
CA LEU A 129 -33.89 28.02 0.53
C LEU A 129 -35.10 28.91 0.21
N MET A 130 -35.20 30.10 0.82
CA MET A 130 -36.20 31.12 0.47
C MET A 130 -35.91 31.82 -0.86
N ASP A 131 -34.63 32.00 -1.23
CA ASP A 131 -34.22 32.61 -2.51
C ASP A 131 -34.40 31.67 -3.72
N LEU A 132 -34.70 30.39 -3.47
CA LEU A 132 -34.95 29.34 -4.48
C LEU A 132 -36.44 28.99 -4.67
N ALA A 133 -37.35 29.63 -3.93
CA ALA A 133 -38.81 29.46 -4.03
C ALA A 133 -39.47 30.67 -4.70
#